data_AF-A0A0N0A945-F1
#
_entry.id   AF-A0A0N0A945-F1
#
_cell.length_a   1.000
_cell.length_b   1.000
_cell.length_c   1.000
_cell.angle_alpha   90.00
_cell.angle_beta   90.00
_cell.angle_gamma   90.00
#
_symmetry.space_group_name_H-M   'P 1'
#
loop_
_entity.id
_entity.type
_entity.pdbx_description
1 polymer ?
#
loop_
_entity_poly.entity_id
_entity_poly.type
_entity_poly.pdbx_seq_one_letter_code
_entity_poly.pdbx_strand_id
1 'polypeptide(L)'
;MTAIGVTAETAGTAGATPMDRPESEAARNDVPVIRFDVIGGGVQRRSADLVRAGGTLVTVTGPPEARPADGLAVGFVVETDRAWLGAVVQRIRDWRLRTNIGSVSTLEDAVSTRPSGSRARPSSAFARKDADTAETPVTS
;
A
#
# COMPACT_ATOMS: atom_id res chain seq x y z
N MET A 1 2.64 -10.03 -6.68
CA MET A 1 2.79 -9.34 -5.38
C MET A 1 3.34 -10.35 -4.41
N THR A 2 4.59 -10.18 -4.02
CA THR A 2 5.32 -11.16 -3.22
C THR A 2 5.39 -10.65 -1.79
N ALA A 3 4.85 -11.41 -0.85
CA ALA A 3 5.00 -11.12 0.57
C ALA A 3 6.29 -11.77 1.05
N ILE A 4 7.06 -11.04 1.85
CA ILE A 4 8.21 -11.61 2.55
C ILE A 4 7.87 -11.58 4.03
N GLY A 5 7.81 -12.77 4.62
CA GLY A 5 7.59 -12.95 6.04
C GLY A 5 8.90 -12.82 6.79
N VAL A 6 8.91 -12.07 7.88
CA VAL A 6 9.98 -12.19 8.87
C VAL A 6 9.39 -13.00 10.03
N THR A 7 9.72 -14.29 10.09
CA THR A 7 9.23 -15.22 11.12
C THR A 7 10.28 -15.56 12.18
N ALA A 8 11.58 -15.25 11.95
CA ALA A 8 12.67 -15.66 12.82
C ALA A 8 13.28 -14.51 13.64
N GLU A 9 13.63 -14.84 14.88
CA GLU A 9 14.36 -14.03 15.85
C GLU A 9 15.79 -13.79 15.32
N THR A 10 16.22 -12.53 15.26
CA THR A 10 17.53 -12.06 14.76
C THR A 10 17.81 -12.25 13.26
N ALA A 11 17.63 -11.17 12.50
CA ALA A 11 18.65 -10.54 11.64
C ALA A 11 17.95 -9.50 10.75
N GLY A 12 18.69 -8.54 10.23
CA GLY A 12 18.23 -7.70 9.13
C GLY A 12 17.88 -8.54 7.88
N THR A 13 18.09 -7.98 6.70
CA THR A 13 17.73 -8.56 5.38
C THR A 13 18.10 -10.04 5.14
N ALA A 14 18.93 -10.65 5.99
CA ALA A 14 19.32 -12.06 5.97
C ALA A 14 18.29 -13.06 6.56
N GLY A 15 17.27 -12.61 7.31
CA GLY A 15 16.27 -13.49 7.96
C GLY A 15 14.88 -13.49 7.31
N ALA A 16 14.68 -12.70 6.25
CA ALA A 16 13.38 -12.53 5.62
C ALA A 16 13.14 -13.65 4.58
N THR A 17 12.16 -14.51 4.82
CA THR A 17 11.86 -15.65 3.93
C THR A 17 10.63 -15.31 3.08
N PRO A 18 10.69 -15.50 1.75
CA PRO A 18 9.50 -15.41 0.92
C PRO A 18 8.43 -16.34 1.49
N MET A 19 7.22 -15.81 1.69
CA MET A 19 6.12 -16.63 2.17
C MET A 19 4.92 -16.45 1.25
N ASP A 20 4.18 -17.52 1.07
CA ASP A 20 2.80 -17.39 0.61
C ASP A 20 2.02 -16.56 1.62
N ARG A 21 0.95 -15.91 1.13
CA ARG A 21 0.11 -15.01 1.92
C ARG A 21 -0.18 -15.64 3.30
N PRO A 22 0.22 -14.99 4.43
CA PRO A 22 -0.04 -15.54 5.74
C PRO A 22 -1.55 -15.70 5.95
N GLU A 23 -1.98 -16.93 6.24
CA GLU A 23 -3.32 -17.19 6.74
C GLU A 23 -3.37 -16.75 8.21
N SER A 24 -4.32 -15.89 8.54
CA SER A 24 -4.52 -15.45 9.92
C SER A 24 -5.30 -16.52 10.66
N GLU A 25 -4.74 -17.09 11.74
CA GLU A 25 -5.46 -17.90 12.73
C GLU A 25 -6.38 -17.02 13.60
N ALA A 26 -7.20 -16.18 12.96
CA ALA A 26 -8.26 -15.50 13.68
C ALA A 26 -9.16 -16.59 14.29
N ALA A 27 -9.07 -16.76 15.61
CA ALA A 27 -10.00 -17.60 16.35
C ALA A 27 -11.42 -17.19 15.92
N ARG A 28 -12.30 -18.16 15.76
CA ARG A 28 -13.58 -18.09 15.03
C ARG A 28 -14.55 -16.92 15.36
N ASN A 29 -14.23 -16.05 16.32
CA ASN A 29 -14.96 -14.82 16.67
C ASN A 29 -14.05 -13.60 17.00
N ASP A 30 -12.73 -13.68 16.84
CA ASP A 30 -11.82 -12.53 16.95
C ASP A 30 -11.73 -11.84 15.58
N VAL A 31 -12.07 -10.56 15.51
CA VAL A 31 -11.76 -9.77 14.30
C VAL A 31 -10.23 -9.76 14.16
N PRO A 32 -9.64 -10.31 13.08
CA PRO A 32 -8.19 -10.28 12.91
C PRO A 32 -7.71 -8.83 12.96
N VAL A 33 -6.91 -8.50 13.98
CA VAL A 33 -6.35 -7.15 14.12
C VAL A 33 -5.17 -7.03 13.17
N ILE A 34 -5.42 -6.39 12.03
CA ILE A 34 -4.39 -6.04 11.05
C ILE A 34 -4.06 -4.56 11.19
N ARG A 35 -2.79 -4.25 11.44
CA ARG A 35 -2.28 -2.87 11.42
C ARG A 35 -1.42 -2.65 10.19
N PHE A 36 -1.74 -1.62 9.42
CA PHE A 36 -0.93 -1.19 8.27
C PHE A 36 0.03 -0.07 8.66
N ASP A 37 1.30 -0.27 8.37
CA ASP A 37 2.36 0.72 8.46
C ASP A 37 2.78 1.18 7.06
N VAL A 38 2.51 2.46 6.80
CA VAL A 38 2.88 3.17 5.56
C VAL A 38 3.90 4.27 5.83
N ILE A 39 4.47 4.31 7.04
CA ILE A 39 5.40 5.37 7.49
C ILE A 39 6.79 4.81 7.80
N GLY A 40 6.88 3.64 8.45
CA GLY A 40 8.15 3.00 8.80
C GLY A 40 8.81 3.52 10.09
N GLY A 41 10.02 3.02 10.35
CA GLY A 41 10.91 3.48 11.43
C GLY A 41 10.27 3.50 12.82
N GLY A 42 10.43 4.61 13.54
CA GLY A 42 9.91 4.76 14.92
C GLY A 42 8.38 4.68 15.05
N VAL A 43 7.62 4.89 13.96
CA VAL A 43 6.16 4.69 13.97
C VAL A 43 5.81 3.21 13.88
N GLN A 44 6.56 2.46 13.06
CA GLN A 44 6.42 1.02 12.97
C GLN A 44 6.71 0.33 14.31
N ARG A 45 7.80 0.72 14.99
CA ARG A 45 8.15 0.18 16.32
C ARG A 45 7.03 0.36 17.34
N ARG A 46 6.54 1.58 17.49
CA ARG A 46 5.38 1.88 18.38
C ARG A 46 4.10 1.17 17.95
N SER A 47 3.97 0.86 16.67
CA SER A 47 2.81 0.13 16.14
C SER A 47 2.88 -1.36 16.44
N ALA A 48 4.08 -1.95 16.46
CA ALA A 48 4.29 -3.34 16.83
C ALA A 48 3.82 -3.62 18.27
N ASP A 49 4.11 -2.70 19.20
CA ASP A 49 3.71 -2.79 20.61
C ASP A 49 2.18 -2.75 20.83
N LEU A 50 1.44 -2.27 19.82
CA LEU A 50 -0.02 -2.12 19.88
C LEU A 50 -0.78 -3.28 19.23
N VAL A 51 -0.06 -4.21 18.59
CA VAL A 51 -0.66 -5.41 18.01
C VAL A 51 -0.84 -6.45 19.11
N ARG A 52 -2.09 -6.86 19.32
CA ARG A 52 -2.46 -7.89 20.31
C ARG A 52 -2.01 -9.27 19.83
N ALA A 53 -2.02 -10.24 20.74
CA ALA A 53 -1.77 -11.65 20.41
C ALA A 53 -2.65 -12.12 19.25
N GLY A 54 -2.06 -12.88 18.33
CA GLY A 54 -2.68 -13.32 17.07
C GLY A 54 -2.84 -12.24 15.99
N GLY A 55 -2.46 -10.99 16.29
CA GLY A 55 -2.54 -9.87 15.35
C GLY A 55 -1.39 -9.80 14.35
N THR A 56 -1.56 -9.00 13.30
CA THR A 56 -0.57 -8.85 12.22
C THR A 56 -0.22 -7.38 11.98
N LEU A 57 1.06 -7.05 12.03
CA LEU A 57 1.62 -5.80 11.51
C LEU A 57 2.03 -6.00 10.04
N VAL A 58 1.50 -5.17 9.15
CA VAL A 58 1.79 -5.17 7.73
C VAL A 58 2.52 -3.89 7.37
N THR A 59 3.73 -3.96 6.80
CA THR A 59 4.48 -2.79 6.35
C THR A 59 4.79 -2.83 4.85
N VAL A 60 4.73 -1.66 4.20
CA VAL A 60 5.10 -1.46 2.80
C VAL A 60 6.37 -0.62 2.63
N THR A 61 6.93 -0.09 3.73
CA THR A 61 8.04 0.86 3.69
C THR A 61 9.42 0.19 3.64
N GLY A 62 9.45 -1.13 3.74
CA GLY A 62 10.67 -1.94 3.80
C GLY A 62 10.49 -3.13 4.75
N PRO A 63 11.54 -3.93 4.99
CA PRO A 63 11.51 -4.98 5.98
C PRO A 63 11.08 -4.45 7.36
N PRO A 64 10.29 -5.20 8.14
CA PRO A 64 9.90 -4.79 9.48
C PRO A 64 11.11 -4.77 10.43
N GLU A 65 11.27 -3.66 11.15
CA GLU A 65 12.31 -3.41 12.16
C GLU A 65 11.89 -3.89 13.57
N ALA A 66 10.60 -4.11 13.79
CA ALA A 66 10.05 -4.59 15.06
C ALA A 66 8.89 -5.57 14.85
N ARG A 67 8.74 -6.49 15.81
CA ARG A 67 7.74 -7.54 15.81
C ARG A 67 6.80 -7.42 17.01
N PRO A 68 5.48 -7.64 16.83
CA PRO A 68 4.57 -7.83 17.96
C PRO A 68 4.95 -9.04 18.81
N ALA A 69 4.81 -8.96 20.13
CA ALA A 69 5.22 -10.02 21.07
C ALA A 69 4.61 -11.39 20.74
N ASP A 70 3.29 -11.45 20.47
CA ASP A 70 2.55 -12.67 20.15
C ASP A 70 1.87 -12.57 18.77
N GLY A 71 2.53 -11.92 17.81
CA GLY A 71 1.95 -11.65 16.49
C GLY A 71 2.92 -11.75 15.32
N LEU A 72 2.42 -11.44 14.14
CA LEU A 72 3.15 -11.50 12.88
C LEU A 72 3.58 -10.11 12.41
N ALA A 73 4.77 -10.03 11.79
CA ALA A 73 5.23 -8.86 11.07
C ALA A 73 5.51 -9.26 9.61
N VAL A 74 4.81 -8.61 8.68
CA VAL A 74 4.84 -8.94 7.25
C VAL A 74 5.32 -7.73 6.47
N GLY A 75 6.43 -7.89 5.74
CA GLY A 75 6.91 -6.90 4.78
C GLY A 75 6.38 -7.20 3.39
N PHE A 76 5.84 -6.20 2.72
CA PHE A 76 5.41 -6.34 1.33
C PHE A 76 6.44 -5.75 0.39
N VAL A 77 6.84 -6.57 -0.59
CA VAL A 77 7.60 -6.10 -1.74
C VAL A 77 6.65 -5.98 -2.92
N VAL A 78 6.60 -4.77 -3.50
CA VAL A 78 5.73 -4.49 -4.64
C VAL A 78 6.46 -4.90 -5.91
N GLU A 79 5.99 -5.99 -6.52
CA GLU A 79 6.31 -6.36 -7.89
C GLU A 79 5.09 -6.09 -8.77
N THR A 80 5.31 -5.38 -9.87
CA THR A 80 4.24 -5.01 -10.82
C THR A 80 3.84 -6.22 -11.65
N ASP A 81 2.57 -6.64 -11.53
CA ASP A 81 1.97 -7.70 -12.33
C ASP A 81 0.74 -7.16 -13.08
N ARG A 82 0.74 -7.34 -14.39
CA ARG A 82 -0.31 -6.88 -15.32
C ARG A 82 -1.67 -7.51 -15.01
N ALA A 83 -1.72 -8.78 -14.60
CA ALA A 83 -2.97 -9.45 -14.24
C ALA A 83 -3.59 -8.83 -12.98
N TRP A 84 -2.76 -8.50 -12.00
CA TRP A 84 -3.20 -7.84 -10.76
C TRP A 84 -3.63 -6.38 -10.98
N LEU A 85 -2.91 -5.63 -11.81
CA LEU A 85 -3.37 -4.30 -12.23
C LEU A 85 -4.73 -4.39 -12.94
N GLY A 86 -4.94 -5.42 -13.76
CA GLY A 86 -6.23 -5.74 -14.36
C GLY A 86 -7.33 -5.95 -13.31
N ALA A 87 -7.05 -6.70 -12.24
CA ALA A 87 -8.00 -6.92 -11.15
C ALA A 87 -8.37 -5.63 -10.39
N VAL A 88 -7.40 -4.72 -10.20
CA VAL A 88 -7.67 -3.38 -9.62
C VAL A 88 -8.57 -2.57 -10.55
N VAL A 89 -8.29 -2.57 -11.86
CA VAL A 89 -9.12 -1.89 -12.86
C VAL A 89 -10.55 -2.41 -12.85
N GLN A 90 -10.76 -3.73 -12.78
CA GLN A 90 -12.11 -4.30 -12.72
C GLN A 90 -12.86 -3.84 -11.46
N ARG A 91 -12.19 -3.81 -10.29
CA ARG A 91 -12.82 -3.32 -9.05
C ARG A 91 -13.19 -1.84 -9.11
N ILE A 92 -12.43 -1.02 -9.85
CA ILE A 92 -12.78 0.39 -10.10
C ILE A 92 -14.00 0.47 -11.01
N ARG A 93 -14.04 -0.32 -12.09
CA ARG A 93 -15.19 -0.39 -13.03
C ARG A 93 -16.47 -0.85 -12.35
N ASP A 94 -16.36 -1.83 -11.46
CA ASP A 94 -17.48 -2.37 -10.67
C ASP A 94 -17.85 -1.49 -9.46
N TRP A 95 -17.27 -0.29 -9.35
CA TRP A 95 -17.47 0.68 -8.26
C TRP A 95 -17.10 0.18 -6.86
N ARG A 96 -16.39 -0.95 -6.74
CA ARG A 96 -15.92 -1.52 -5.47
C ARG A 96 -14.67 -0.83 -4.93
N LEU A 97 -13.97 -0.07 -5.79
CA LEU A 97 -12.88 0.83 -5.42
C LEU A 97 -13.12 2.21 -6.05
N ARG A 98 -12.87 3.25 -5.25
CA ARG A 98 -12.88 4.65 -5.71
C ARG A 98 -11.50 5.24 -5.45
N THR A 99 -10.91 5.86 -6.48
CA THR A 99 -9.67 6.62 -6.30
C THR A 99 -9.98 7.86 -5.47
N ASN A 100 -9.25 8.05 -4.37
CA ASN A 100 -9.28 9.29 -3.61
C ASN A 100 -8.39 10.31 -4.31
N ILE A 101 -8.98 11.18 -5.12
CA ILE A 101 -8.29 12.20 -5.92
C ILE A 101 -8.29 13.52 -5.14
N GLY A 102 -7.10 14.06 -4.86
CA GLY A 102 -6.92 15.33 -4.13
C GLY A 102 -6.97 16.55 -5.03
N SER A 103 -6.01 16.67 -5.94
CA SER A 103 -5.93 17.77 -6.92
C SER A 103 -5.69 17.22 -8.33
N VAL A 104 -6.21 17.95 -9.31
CA VAL A 104 -5.93 17.73 -10.74
C VAL A 104 -5.46 19.05 -11.33
N SER A 105 -4.35 19.02 -12.06
CA SER A 105 -3.78 20.19 -12.74
C SER A 105 -3.44 19.87 -14.18
N THR A 106 -3.12 20.90 -14.97
CA THR A 106 -2.39 20.71 -16.23
C THR A 106 -1.00 20.14 -15.92
N LEU A 107 -0.35 19.58 -16.95
CA LEU A 107 1.04 19.16 -16.84
C LEU A 107 1.98 20.35 -16.55
N GLU A 108 1.69 21.52 -17.11
CA GLU A 108 2.46 22.75 -16.88
C GLU A 108 2.40 23.19 -15.42
N ASP A 109 1.25 23.02 -14.76
CA ASP A 109 1.05 23.43 -13.37
C ASP A 109 1.38 22.33 -12.33
N ALA A 110 1.87 21.17 -12.75
CA ALA A 110 2.03 19.98 -11.90
C ALA A 110 2.90 20.20 -10.66
N VAL A 111 3.95 21.03 -10.77
CA VAL A 111 4.87 21.31 -9.63
C VAL A 111 4.15 22.10 -8.54
N SER A 112 3.27 23.03 -8.94
CA SER A 112 2.51 23.90 -8.04
C SER A 112 1.38 23.16 -7.32
N THR A 113 0.88 22.07 -7.90
CA THR A 113 -0.23 21.27 -7.34
C THR A 113 0.21 20.08 -6.51
N ARG A 114 1.53 19.93 -6.29
CA ARG A 114 2.08 18.94 -5.39
C ARG A 114 1.43 19.09 -3.99
N PRO A 115 0.86 18.03 -3.43
CA PRO A 115 0.23 18.10 -2.11
C PRO A 115 1.27 18.52 -1.08
N SER A 116 1.01 19.61 -0.36
CA SER A 116 1.70 19.88 0.90
C SER A 116 1.13 18.92 1.95
N GLY A 117 1.98 18.38 2.83
CA GLY A 117 1.64 17.32 3.81
C GLY A 117 0.67 17.74 4.92
N SER A 118 -0.33 18.56 4.60
CA SER A 118 -1.40 18.97 5.50
C SER A 118 -2.41 17.85 5.70
N ARG A 119 -2.82 17.67 6.96
CA ARG A 119 -3.63 16.53 7.45
C ARG A 119 -5.05 16.45 6.87
N ALA A 120 -5.50 17.45 6.12
CA ALA A 120 -6.89 17.62 5.69
C ALA A 120 -7.13 17.43 4.17
N ARG A 121 -6.08 17.23 3.37
CA ARG A 121 -6.20 17.08 1.91
C ARG A 121 -5.80 15.66 1.49
N PRO A 122 -6.45 15.06 0.47
CA PRO A 122 -5.97 13.81 -0.09
C PRO A 122 -4.55 14.00 -0.60
N SER A 123 -3.68 13.03 -0.32
CA SER A 123 -2.24 13.10 -0.64
C SER A 123 -1.91 12.84 -2.11
N SER A 124 -2.94 12.72 -2.97
CA SER A 124 -2.79 12.44 -4.40
C SER A 124 -2.96 13.73 -5.22
N ALA A 125 -2.05 13.94 -6.17
CA ALA A 125 -2.16 14.96 -7.22
C ALA A 125 -1.97 14.30 -8.58
N PHE A 126 -2.78 14.70 -9.56
CA PHE A 126 -2.72 14.20 -10.92
C PHE A 126 -2.48 15.35 -11.89
N ALA A 127 -1.50 15.18 -12.78
CA ALA A 127 -1.25 16.07 -13.88
C ALA A 127 -1.90 15.53 -15.15
N ARG A 128 -2.85 16.28 -15.72
CA ARG A 128 -3.43 15.98 -17.03
C ARG A 128 -2.50 16.52 -18.10
N LYS A 129 -1.98 15.63 -18.94
CA LYS A 129 -1.43 16.02 -20.23
C LYS A 129 -2.61 16.32 -21.14
N ASP A 130 -2.81 17.57 -21.52
CA ASP A 130 -3.77 17.88 -22.58
C ASP A 130 -3.30 17.17 -23.86
N ALA A 131 -4.21 16.43 -24.50
CA ALA A 131 -3.93 15.91 -25.82
C ALA A 131 -3.76 17.13 -26.73
N ASP A 132 -2.59 17.26 -27.35
CA ASP A 132 -2.38 18.26 -28.37
C ASP A 132 -3.51 18.13 -29.41
N THR A 133 -4.10 19.25 -29.80
CA THR A 133 -5.24 19.27 -30.70
C THR A 133 -4.78 18.81 -32.09
N ALA A 134 -5.04 17.55 -32.47
CA ALA A 134 -5.28 17.13 -33.86
C ALA A 134 -5.62 15.63 -33.95
N GLU A 135 -6.91 15.29 -33.82
CA GLU A 135 -7.50 14.31 -34.73
C GLU A 135 -8.73 14.99 -35.35
N THR A 136 -8.53 15.58 -36.53
CA THR A 136 -9.65 15.92 -37.41
C THR A 136 -10.34 14.61 -37.82
N PRO A 137 -11.68 14.51 -37.72
CA PRO A 137 -12.38 13.32 -38.16
C PRO A 137 -12.19 13.18 -39.68
N VAL A 138 -11.57 12.08 -40.12
CA VAL A 138 -11.58 11.70 -41.53
C VAL A 138 -12.98 11.16 -41.83
N THR A 139 -13.82 12.01 -42.40
CA THR A 139 -15.05 11.56 -43.05
C THR A 139 -14.67 10.82 -44.33
N SER A 140 -15.09 9.57 -44.45
CA SER A 140 -15.33 8.90 -45.74
C SER A 140 -16.48 7.92 -45.55
#